data_AF-A0A6G4VJM1-F1
#
_entry.id   AF-A0A6G4VJM1-F1
#
_cell.length_a   1.000
_cell.length_b   1.000
_cell.length_c   1.000
_cell.angle_alpha   90.00
_cell.angle_beta   90.00
_cell.angle_gamma   90.00
#
_symmetry.space_group_name_H-M   'P 1'
#
loop_
_entity.id
_entity.type
_entity.pdbx_description
1 polymer ?
#
loop_
_entity_poly.entity_id
_entity_poly.type
_entity_poly.pdbx_seq_one_letter_code
_entity_poly.pdbx_strand_id
1 'polypeptide(L)' 'MSEPITLMAAGDARDALAAAQRGDLPAAVHALMSIDPASWQGIEQRLAACGSSLPALLATLQERQTA' A
#
# COMPACT_ATOMS: atom_id res chain seq x y z
N MET A 1 0.00 -18.13 -8.99
CA MET A 1 -1.31 -18.02 -8.30
C MET A 1 -1.16 -16.90 -7.29
N SER A 2 -2.07 -15.94 -7.24
CA SER A 2 -1.94 -14.82 -6.31
C SER A 2 -2.34 -15.23 -4.90
N GLU A 3 -1.59 -14.81 -3.89
CA GLU A 3 -2.02 -15.03 -2.50
C GLU A 3 -3.32 -14.27 -2.20
N PRO A 4 -4.27 -14.90 -1.45
CA PRO A 4 -5.52 -14.25 -1.10
C PRO A 4 -5.27 -13.09 -0.15
N ILE A 5 -5.76 -11.90 -0.51
CA ILE A 5 -5.72 -10.72 0.36
C ILE A 5 -6.98 -10.71 1.22
N THR A 6 -6.80 -10.64 2.53
CA THR A 6 -7.93 -10.52 3.45
C THR A 6 -8.62 -9.16 3.33
N LEU A 7 -9.89 -9.09 3.74
CA LEU A 7 -10.60 -7.80 3.77
C LEU A 7 -9.98 -6.80 4.75
N MET A 8 -9.42 -7.27 5.86
CA MET A 8 -8.69 -6.45 6.84
C MET A 8 -7.47 -5.81 6.19
N ALA A 9 -6.60 -6.63 5.59
CA ALA A 9 -5.39 -6.15 4.91
C ALA A 9 -5.70 -5.22 3.72
N ALA A 10 -6.80 -5.46 2.99
CA ALA A 10 -7.24 -4.54 1.95
C ALA A 10 -7.69 -3.18 2.51
N GLY A 11 -8.27 -3.17 3.72
CA GLY A 11 -8.58 -1.96 4.48
C GLY A 11 -7.30 -1.23 4.89
N ASP A 12 -6.37 -1.93 5.53
CA ASP A 12 -5.09 -1.37 5.99
C ASP A 12 -4.28 -0.79 4.82
N ALA A 13 -4.24 -1.47 3.67
CA ALA A 13 -3.60 -0.95 2.46
C ALA A 13 -4.26 0.34 1.94
N ARG A 14 -5.59 0.43 2.00
CA ARG A 14 -6.33 1.65 1.61
C ARG A 14 -6.01 2.80 2.57
N ASP A 15 -5.98 2.52 3.86
CA ASP A 15 -5.71 3.51 4.90
C ASP A 15 -4.26 4.02 4.78
N ALA A 16 -3.32 3.13 4.49
CA ALA A 16 -1.93 3.49 4.20
C ALA A 16 -1.82 4.47 3.02
N LEU A 17 -2.50 4.18 1.90
CA LEU A 17 -2.49 5.05 0.72
C LEU A 17 -3.18 6.40 1.00
N ALA A 18 -4.27 6.40 1.76
CA ALA A 18 -4.96 7.62 2.14
C ALA A 18 -4.13 8.49 3.09
N ALA A 19 -3.44 7.88 4.06
CA ALA A 19 -2.51 8.58 4.94
C ALA A 19 -1.32 9.15 4.16
N ALA A 20 -0.74 8.35 3.26
CA ALA A 20 0.34 8.78 2.39
C ALA A 20 -0.07 9.99 1.54
N GLN A 21 -1.28 10.00 0.96
CA GLN A 21 -1.81 11.14 0.20
C GLN A 21 -1.95 12.43 1.02
N ARG A 22 -2.18 12.34 2.33
CA ARG A 22 -2.28 13.50 3.23
C ARG A 22 -0.92 13.96 3.78
N GLY A 23 0.16 13.28 3.44
CA GLY A 23 1.50 13.54 3.99
C GLY A 23 1.70 12.99 5.41
N ASP A 24 0.77 12.18 5.90
CA ASP A 24 0.82 11.57 7.23
C ASP A 24 1.64 10.27 7.18
N LEU A 25 2.96 10.43 7.11
CA LEU A 25 3.90 9.30 7.02
C LEU A 25 3.81 8.34 8.21
N PRO A 26 3.70 8.79 9.47
CA PRO A 26 3.52 7.88 10.60
C PRO A 26 2.28 6.99 10.48
N ALA A 27 1.13 7.55 10.10
CA ALA A 27 -0.09 6.77 9.92
C ALA A 27 0.02 5.80 8.73
N ALA A 28 0.68 6.22 7.65
CA ALA A 28 0.91 5.36 6.50
C ALA A 28 1.77 4.14 6.87
N VAL A 29 2.88 4.35 7.58
CA VAL A 29 3.76 3.26 8.04
C VAL A 29 3.02 2.35 9.01
N HIS A 30 2.26 2.90 9.95
CA HIS A 30 1.48 2.11 10.90
C HIS A 30 0.49 1.17 10.19
N ALA A 31 -0.26 1.68 9.21
CA ALA A 31 -1.19 0.88 8.43
C ALA A 31 -0.47 -0.20 7.62
N LEU A 32 0.67 0.11 6.99
CA LEU A 32 1.46 -0.91 6.26
C LEU A 32 1.97 -2.02 7.19
N MET A 33 2.42 -1.68 8.40
CA MET A 33 2.90 -2.66 9.39
C MET A 33 1.79 -3.53 9.97
N SER A 34 0.51 -3.16 9.79
CA SER A 34 -0.64 -3.93 10.26
C SER A 34 -1.03 -5.06 9.30
N ILE A 35 -0.49 -5.03 8.07
CA ILE A 35 -0.77 -6.03 7.04
C ILE A 35 -0.01 -7.33 7.36
N ASP A 36 -0.72 -8.46 7.35
CA ASP A 36 -0.11 -9.77 7.53
C ASP A 36 0.78 -10.17 6.34
N PRO A 37 1.81 -11.02 6.53
CA PRO A 37 2.77 -11.34 5.48
C PRO A 37 2.17 -11.93 4.20
N ALA A 38 1.12 -12.76 4.30
CA ALA A 38 0.51 -13.39 3.13
C ALA A 38 -0.31 -12.37 2.32
N SER A 39 -1.09 -11.52 3.01
CA SER A 39 -1.78 -10.42 2.34
C SER A 39 -0.78 -9.42 1.72
N TRP A 40 0.35 -9.16 2.39
CA TRP A 40 1.40 -8.30 1.84
C TRP A 40 1.92 -8.81 0.50
N GLN A 41 2.31 -10.09 0.45
CA GLN A 41 2.82 -10.71 -0.76
C GLN A 41 1.73 -10.76 -1.86
N GLY A 42 0.46 -10.99 -1.50
CA GLY A 42 -0.66 -10.87 -2.43
C GLY A 42 -0.82 -9.46 -3.02
N ILE A 43 -0.60 -8.42 -2.21
CA ILE A 43 -0.62 -7.01 -2.66
C ILE A 43 0.53 -6.75 -3.63
N GLU A 44 1.76 -7.16 -3.27
CA GLU A 44 2.93 -7.01 -4.13
C GLU A 44 2.74 -7.70 -5.49
N GLN A 45 2.18 -8.91 -5.50
CA GLN A 45 1.90 -9.63 -6.74
C GLN A 45 0.85 -8.91 -7.61
N ARG A 46 -0.19 -8.32 -7.01
CA ARG A 46 -1.18 -7.54 -7.76
C ARG A 46 -0.60 -6.25 -8.32
N LEU A 47 0.23 -5.55 -7.54
CA LEU A 47 0.93 -4.36 -8.02
C LEU A 47 1.89 -4.71 -9.16
N ALA A 48 2.63 -5.80 -9.04
CA ALA A 48 3.51 -6.30 -10.10
C ALA A 48 2.74 -6.66 -11.37
N ALA A 49 1.56 -7.28 -11.25
CA ALA A 49 0.69 -7.56 -12.40
C ALA A 49 0.20 -6.28 -13.11
N CYS A 50 0.12 -5.15 -12.39
CA CYS A 50 -0.14 -3.82 -12.94
C CYS A 50 1.12 -3.09 -13.43
N GLY A 51 2.29 -3.73 -13.42
CA GLY A 51 3.57 -3.11 -13.83
C GLY A 51 4.11 -2.11 -12.81
N SER A 52 3.74 -2.23 -11.54
CA SER A 52 4.12 -1.32 -10.47
C SER A 52 4.68 -2.05 -9.25
N SER A 53 5.07 -1.28 -8.24
CA SER A 53 5.50 -1.76 -6.93
C SER A 53 4.98 -0.82 -5.85
N LEU A 54 4.91 -1.29 -4.60
CA LEU A 54 4.43 -0.44 -3.51
C LEU A 54 5.31 0.81 -3.30
N PRO A 55 6.66 0.73 -3.33
CA PRO A 55 7.50 1.93 -3.28
C PRO A 55 7.24 2.89 -4.44
N ALA A 56 7.06 2.39 -5.67
CA ALA A 56 6.77 3.23 -6.83
C ALA A 56 5.42 3.94 -6.68
N LEU A 57 4.40 3.23 -6.18
CA LEU A 57 3.08 3.79 -5.90
C LEU A 57 3.16 4.91 -4.84
N LEU A 58 3.89 4.68 -3.74
CA LEU A 58 4.08 5.68 -2.69
C LEU A 58 4.82 6.92 -3.18
N ALA A 59 5.87 6.75 -4.00
CA ALA A 59 6.60 7.87 -4.60
C ALA A 59 5.68 8.73 -5.48
N THR A 60 4.84 8.13 -6.32
CA THR A 60 3.85 8.88 -7.13
C THR A 60 2.85 9.65 -6.26
N LEU A 61 2.44 9.10 -5.11
CA LEU A 61 1.55 9.81 -4.19
C LEU A 61 2.22 10.98 -3.48
N GLN A 62 3.53 10.90 -3.22
CA GLN A 62 4.32 12.00 -2.65
C GLN A 62 4.53 13.13 -3.67
N GLU A 63 4.89 12.81 -4.91
CA GLU A 63 5.08 13.81 -5.98
C GLU A 63 3.83 14.68 -6.19
N ARG A 64 2.65 14.07 -6.10
CA ARG A 64 1.35 14.77 -6.20
C ARG A 64 1.04 15.73 -5.06
N GLN A 65 1.73 15.63 -3.93
CA GLN A 65 1.57 16.58 -2.82
C GLN A 65 2.46 17.80 -2.98
N THR A 66 3.56 17.66 -3.74
CA THR A 66 4.54 18.73 -3.97
C THR A 66 4.29 19.53 -5.26
N ALA A 67 3.33 19.08 -6.08
CA ALA A 67 2.92 19.72 -7.33
C ALA A 67 1.67 20.59 -7.13
#